data_AF-A0A9K3K580-F1
#
_entry.id   AF-A0A9K3K580-F1
#
_cell.length_a   1.000
_cell.length_b   1.000
_cell.length_c   1.000
_cell.angle_alpha   90.00
_cell.angle_beta   90.00
_cell.angle_gamma   90.00
#
_symmetry.space_group_name_H-M   'P 1'
#
loop_
_entity.id
_entity.type
_entity.pdbx_description
1 polymer ?
#
loop_
_entity_poly.entity_id
_entity_poly.type
_entity_poly.pdbx_seq_one_letter_code
_entity_poly.pdbx_strand_id
1 'polypeptide(L)'
;MMLVTGPHQCLSSILTELLNEGKENDMLMLKEEKARSIDLFDFGAKIKIVVEMVNGKPKIQFKIRFRKGYDIHNESIEHLRALFGSSIAVRHVDGQGSLILSVAVNDAILKFDSPQECIENLSQIRIHTAGAPILKALSRLTNRVDCDNDNKDDFLYKLGTYGNCGTYHCMSTREKVMVVFVVSFGEEMERSLARLFLQQFEATQNKVPLTPHCEFRRPTHLTTELQSIADSLKGDSNTLPVPVGYLSFTFFPSTVTTDQRREKAVELLVNFLPYLDGQVKNTKSMMLSRMRKKRNDLITTLPVAPSSSSSLSTSSSSGNSTNNRTEYLEEVQEVLLRTLKCMKAPRVSDTDAFVPPLRPDVEVGAAGVKETIVEARQRVPTFRSAKATTATPSERCLIESSHDSVRVSFLFKQQIMAQSDPLEASILFQWMRFLQQQAEDYQILRRKPLDGYSISFLILSKHLQEYSKEDIEDWIVNFCAVMDKECSDIKLRVNAEARYGTTEFFKAF
;
A
#
# COMPACT_ATOMS: atom_id res chain seq x y z
N MET A 1 -9.58 8.33 2.81
CA MET A 1 -10.74 7.43 2.64
C MET A 1 -11.24 7.04 4.02
N MET A 2 -12.55 7.13 4.24
CA MET A 2 -13.20 6.82 5.52
C MET A 2 -12.97 5.35 5.93
N LEU A 3 -13.10 5.10 7.23
CA LEU A 3 -13.22 3.76 7.79
C LEU A 3 -14.26 2.95 7.01
N VAL A 4 -13.91 1.69 6.71
CA VAL A 4 -14.85 0.74 6.10
C VAL A 4 -15.71 0.19 7.24
N THR A 5 -16.72 0.96 7.62
CA THR A 5 -17.64 0.65 8.72
C THR A 5 -19.08 0.87 8.29
N GLY A 6 -20.00 0.14 8.89
CA GLY A 6 -21.43 0.24 8.71
C GLY A 6 -21.99 -0.75 7.68
N PRO A 7 -23.30 -0.64 7.40
CA PRO A 7 -24.00 -1.51 6.46
C PRO A 7 -23.49 -1.30 5.02
N HIS A 8 -23.53 -2.37 4.23
CA HIS A 8 -23.22 -2.28 2.81
C HIS A 8 -24.25 -1.37 2.10
N GLN A 9 -23.82 -0.16 1.72
CA GLN A 9 -24.71 0.91 1.24
C GLN A 9 -25.61 0.48 0.08
N CYS A 10 -25.05 -0.09 -0.99
CA CYS A 10 -25.87 -0.53 -2.13
C CYS A 10 -26.86 -1.64 -1.75
N LEU A 11 -26.51 -2.49 -0.78
CA LEU A 11 -27.35 -3.60 -0.36
C LEU A 11 -28.51 -3.08 0.50
N SER A 12 -28.21 -2.16 1.42
CA SER A 12 -29.20 -1.46 2.21
C SER A 12 -30.19 -0.70 1.32
N SER A 13 -29.72 0.03 0.29
CA SER A 13 -30.60 0.72 -0.67
C SER A 13 -31.50 -0.24 -1.44
N ILE A 14 -30.94 -1.32 -2.00
CA ILE A 14 -31.71 -2.33 -2.75
C ILE A 14 -32.75 -3.01 -1.85
N LEU A 15 -32.39 -3.41 -0.64
CA LEU A 15 -33.34 -4.03 0.29
C LEU A 15 -34.45 -3.06 0.72
N THR A 16 -34.12 -1.77 0.91
CA THR A 16 -35.10 -0.74 1.24
C THR A 16 -36.10 -0.53 0.10
N GLU A 17 -35.62 -0.42 -1.14
CA GLU A 17 -36.48 -0.32 -2.33
C GLU A 17 -37.40 -1.53 -2.46
N LEU A 18 -36.85 -2.74 -2.39
CA LEU A 18 -37.63 -3.98 -2.53
C LEU A 18 -38.71 -4.15 -1.44
N LEU A 19 -38.48 -3.62 -0.24
CA LEU A 19 -39.45 -3.69 0.86
C LEU A 19 -40.48 -2.57 0.83
N ASN A 20 -40.15 -1.43 0.20
CA ASN A 20 -41.09 -0.33 -0.03
C ASN A 20 -41.99 -0.57 -1.25
N GLU A 21 -41.48 -1.21 -2.31
CA GLU A 21 -42.28 -1.69 -3.45
C GLU A 21 -43.37 -2.69 -3.00
N GLY A 22 -43.18 -3.37 -1.87
CA GLY A 22 -44.20 -4.22 -1.25
C GLY A 22 -45.30 -3.46 -0.50
N LYS A 23 -45.16 -2.14 -0.29
CA LYS A 23 -46.09 -1.26 0.44
C LYS A 23 -46.82 -0.27 -0.48
N GLU A 24 -46.17 0.23 -1.51
CA GLU A 24 -46.81 1.08 -2.52
C GLU A 24 -47.42 0.20 -3.62
N ASN A 25 -48.74 0.07 -3.54
CA ASN A 25 -49.61 -0.42 -4.60
C ASN A 25 -49.59 0.58 -5.77
N ASP A 26 -48.45 0.74 -6.46
CA ASP A 26 -48.42 1.42 -7.75
C ASP A 26 -48.63 0.39 -8.87
N MET A 27 -49.92 0.11 -9.01
CA MET A 27 -50.67 -0.15 -10.22
C MET A 27 -49.98 0.38 -11.50
N LEU A 28 -49.06 -0.38 -12.09
CA LEU A 28 -48.88 -0.58 -13.54
C LEU A 28 -47.53 -1.28 -13.81
N MET A 29 -47.61 -2.36 -14.61
CA MET A 29 -46.51 -3.12 -15.19
C MET A 29 -45.82 -4.12 -14.24
N LEU A 30 -46.22 -5.40 -14.35
CA LEU A 30 -45.31 -6.53 -14.63
C LEU A 30 -46.15 -7.78 -14.90
N LYS A 31 -46.54 -7.94 -16.17
CA LYS A 31 -46.93 -9.23 -16.76
C LYS A 31 -45.71 -10.14 -17.00
N GLU A 32 -44.69 -10.07 -16.16
CA GLU A 32 -43.53 -10.96 -16.28
C GLU A 32 -43.29 -11.69 -14.96
N GLU A 33 -43.69 -12.96 -14.94
CA GLU A 33 -43.38 -13.97 -13.90
C GLU A 33 -41.87 -14.34 -13.85
N LYS A 34 -40.98 -13.50 -14.38
CA LYS A 34 -39.54 -13.78 -14.41
C LYS A 34 -38.89 -13.34 -13.11
N ALA A 35 -38.26 -14.30 -12.43
CA ALA A 35 -37.42 -14.03 -11.26
C ALA A 35 -36.32 -13.02 -11.60
N ARG A 36 -36.22 -11.94 -10.82
CA ARG A 36 -35.13 -10.96 -10.94
C ARG A 36 -33.97 -11.41 -10.05
N SER A 37 -32.74 -11.34 -10.57
CA SER A 37 -31.55 -11.63 -9.76
C SER A 37 -30.53 -10.52 -9.85
N ILE A 38 -30.03 -10.07 -8.70
CA ILE A 38 -29.01 -9.02 -8.57
C ILE A 38 -27.77 -9.65 -7.92
N ASP A 39 -26.62 -9.51 -8.56
CA ASP A 39 -25.33 -9.95 -8.03
C ASP A 39 -24.55 -8.74 -7.50
N LEU A 40 -24.08 -8.82 -6.25
CA LEU A 40 -23.26 -7.85 -5.55
C LEU A 40 -21.99 -8.51 -5.02
N PHE A 41 -20.98 -7.71 -4.68
CA PHE A 41 -19.73 -8.19 -4.09
C PHE A 41 -19.38 -7.36 -2.86
N ASP A 42 -19.09 -8.04 -1.74
CA ASP A 42 -18.68 -7.43 -0.49
C ASP A 42 -17.43 -8.15 0.04
N PHE A 43 -16.25 -7.52 -0.10
CA PHE A 43 -14.95 -7.97 0.43
C PHE A 43 -14.79 -9.48 0.63
N GLY A 44 -14.71 -10.23 -0.47
CA GLY A 44 -14.52 -11.68 -0.44
C GLY A 44 -15.80 -12.52 -0.41
N ALA A 45 -16.97 -11.90 -0.27
CA ALA A 45 -18.28 -12.51 -0.44
C ALA A 45 -18.94 -12.07 -1.76
N LYS A 46 -19.54 -13.03 -2.47
CA LYS A 46 -20.47 -12.78 -3.58
C LYS A 46 -21.89 -12.90 -3.03
N ILE A 47 -22.65 -11.83 -3.14
CA ILE A 47 -24.03 -11.74 -2.68
C ILE A 47 -24.94 -11.83 -3.90
N LYS A 48 -25.94 -12.70 -3.86
CA LYS A 48 -26.95 -12.86 -4.91
C LYS A 48 -28.33 -12.72 -4.30
N ILE A 49 -29.06 -11.70 -4.72
CA ILE A 49 -30.44 -11.46 -4.32
C ILE A 49 -31.33 -12.06 -5.41
N VAL A 50 -32.30 -12.89 -5.04
CA VAL A 50 -33.29 -13.46 -5.96
C VAL A 50 -34.67 -13.03 -5.49
N VAL A 51 -35.41 -12.36 -6.36
CA VAL A 51 -36.78 -11.90 -6.09
C VAL A 51 -37.71 -12.69 -6.98
N GLU A 52 -38.60 -13.47 -6.36
CA GLU A 52 -39.62 -14.27 -7.01
C GLU A 52 -41.00 -13.78 -6.59
N MET A 53 -41.93 -13.58 -7.54
CA MET A 53 -43.31 -13.24 -7.20
C MET A 53 -44.08 -14.53 -6.91
N VAL A 54 -44.52 -14.70 -5.66
CA VAL A 54 -45.32 -15.86 -5.24
C VAL A 54 -46.65 -15.36 -4.72
N ASN A 55 -47.76 -15.74 -5.36
CA ASN A 55 -49.11 -15.32 -4.99
C ASN A 55 -49.29 -13.79 -4.87
N GLY A 56 -48.64 -13.02 -5.76
CA GLY A 56 -48.71 -11.56 -5.76
C GLY A 56 -47.88 -10.85 -4.68
N LYS A 57 -47.11 -11.59 -3.86
CA LYS A 57 -46.15 -11.01 -2.91
C LYS A 57 -44.71 -11.30 -3.35
N PRO A 58 -43.77 -10.32 -3.24
CA PRO A 58 -42.37 -10.57 -3.54
C PRO A 58 -41.77 -11.47 -2.46
N LYS A 59 -41.27 -12.63 -2.86
CA LYS A 59 -40.46 -13.53 -2.03
C LYS A 59 -38.99 -13.26 -2.32
N ILE A 60 -38.32 -12.63 -1.37
CA ILE A 60 -36.91 -12.25 -1.49
C ILE A 60 -36.05 -13.34 -0.84
N GLN A 61 -35.21 -14.00 -1.64
CA GLN A 61 -34.17 -14.90 -1.17
C GLN A 61 -32.81 -14.22 -1.27
N PHE A 62 -32.09 -14.25 -0.17
CA PHE A 62 -30.77 -13.66 -0.06
C PHE A 62 -29.71 -14.76 -0.01
N LYS A 63 -28.89 -14.92 -1.06
CA LYS A 63 -27.87 -15.97 -1.19
C LYS A 63 -26.47 -15.39 -1.08
N ILE A 64 -25.68 -15.81 -0.10
CA ILE A 64 -24.30 -15.34 0.07
C ILE A 64 -23.35 -16.49 -0.18
N ARG A 65 -22.34 -16.28 -1.01
CA ARG A 65 -21.25 -17.21 -1.28
C ARG A 65 -19.91 -16.59 -0.94
N PHE A 66 -19.23 -17.13 0.06
CA PHE A 66 -17.86 -16.73 0.38
C PHE A 66 -16.85 -17.32 -0.61
N ARG A 67 -15.84 -16.53 -0.99
CA ARG A 67 -14.73 -16.99 -1.82
C ARG A 67 -13.84 -17.97 -1.03
N LYS A 68 -13.06 -18.77 -1.75
CA LYS A 68 -12.06 -19.67 -1.17
C LYS A 68 -11.14 -18.89 -0.21
N GLY A 69 -10.93 -19.46 0.98
CA GLY A 69 -10.04 -18.90 2.00
C GLY A 69 -10.74 -18.21 3.17
N TYR A 70 -12.08 -18.11 3.18
CA TYR A 70 -12.86 -17.79 4.39
C TYR A 70 -13.29 -19.09 5.07
N ASP A 71 -12.89 -19.26 6.32
CA ASP A 71 -13.21 -20.45 7.11
C ASP A 71 -14.38 -20.11 8.02
N ILE A 72 -15.55 -20.64 7.70
CA ILE A 72 -16.77 -20.37 8.46
C ILE A 72 -16.92 -21.46 9.51
N HIS A 73 -16.82 -21.03 10.77
CA HIS A 73 -16.88 -21.91 11.93
C HIS A 73 -18.32 -22.13 12.40
N ASN A 74 -18.52 -23.14 13.24
CA ASN A 74 -19.84 -23.46 13.79
C ASN A 74 -20.44 -22.28 14.58
N GLU A 75 -19.59 -21.50 15.24
CA GLU A 75 -19.92 -20.27 15.96
C GLU A 75 -20.63 -19.25 15.07
N SER A 76 -20.23 -19.14 13.80
CA SER A 76 -20.89 -18.27 12.83
C SER A 76 -22.31 -18.74 12.53
N ILE A 77 -22.50 -20.04 12.39
CA ILE A 77 -23.82 -20.63 12.11
C ILE A 77 -24.75 -20.45 13.32
N GLU A 78 -24.25 -20.67 14.53
CA GLU A 78 -24.99 -20.45 15.77
C GLU A 78 -25.41 -18.98 15.92
N HIS A 79 -24.50 -18.03 15.70
CA HIS A 79 -24.79 -16.60 15.80
C HIS A 79 -25.85 -16.17 14.78
N LEU A 80 -25.73 -16.62 13.53
CA LEU A 80 -26.72 -16.31 12.49
C LEU A 80 -28.09 -16.92 12.77
N ARG A 81 -28.14 -18.13 13.34
CA ARG A 81 -29.40 -18.75 13.79
C ARG A 81 -29.99 -18.02 14.98
N ALA A 82 -29.17 -17.49 15.89
CA ALA A 82 -29.67 -16.66 16.99
C ALA A 82 -30.31 -15.36 16.47
N LEU A 83 -29.69 -14.70 15.48
CA LEU A 83 -30.20 -13.46 14.88
C LEU A 83 -31.44 -13.69 14.01
N PHE A 84 -31.38 -14.62 13.05
CA PHE A 84 -32.43 -14.77 12.02
C PHE A 84 -33.35 -15.99 12.25
N GLY A 85 -33.07 -16.85 13.24
CA GLY A 85 -33.86 -18.05 13.55
C GLY A 85 -34.05 -19.01 12.39
N SER A 86 -35.29 -19.44 12.17
CA SER A 86 -35.67 -20.36 11.08
C SER A 86 -35.64 -19.73 9.69
N SER A 87 -35.49 -18.41 9.61
CA SER A 87 -35.48 -17.67 8.34
C SER A 87 -34.16 -17.83 7.58
N ILE A 88 -33.12 -18.38 8.22
CA ILE A 88 -31.83 -18.68 7.59
C ILE A 88 -31.62 -20.19 7.38
N ALA A 89 -31.32 -20.56 6.14
CA ALA A 89 -30.84 -21.88 5.78
C ALA A 89 -29.36 -21.82 5.43
N VAL A 90 -28.55 -22.62 6.10
CA VAL A 90 -27.10 -22.74 5.87
C VAL A 90 -26.81 -24.05 5.18
N ARG A 91 -26.17 -24.00 4.00
CA ARG A 91 -25.72 -25.19 3.28
C ARG A 91 -24.22 -25.11 3.03
N HIS A 92 -23.48 -26.13 3.48
CA HIS A 92 -22.11 -26.35 3.04
C HIS A 92 -22.13 -26.86 1.60
N VAL A 93 -21.28 -26.29 0.75
CA VAL A 93 -21.03 -26.82 -0.59
C VAL A 93 -19.71 -27.60 -0.51
N ASP A 94 -19.83 -28.93 -0.48
CA ASP A 94 -18.69 -29.81 -0.41
C ASP A 94 -17.78 -29.61 -1.63
N GLY A 95 -16.47 -29.44 -1.39
CA GLY A 95 -15.43 -29.39 -2.42
C GLY A 95 -14.84 -28.01 -2.76
N GLN A 96 -15.39 -26.90 -2.29
CA GLN A 96 -14.80 -25.55 -2.53
C GLN A 96 -14.74 -24.60 -1.32
N GLY A 97 -15.13 -25.05 -0.12
CA GLY A 97 -15.15 -24.19 1.07
C GLY A 97 -16.13 -23.00 0.96
N SER A 98 -17.03 -23.02 -0.03
CA SER A 98 -17.99 -21.96 -0.25
C SER A 98 -19.26 -22.28 0.52
N LEU A 99 -19.56 -21.51 1.56
CA LEU A 99 -20.85 -21.58 2.25
C LEU A 99 -21.91 -20.86 1.42
N ILE A 100 -23.10 -21.44 1.32
CA ILE A 100 -24.28 -20.75 0.82
C ILE A 100 -25.21 -20.46 2.00
N LEU A 101 -25.28 -19.20 2.39
CA LEU A 101 -26.31 -18.71 3.31
C LEU A 101 -27.53 -18.30 2.48
N SER A 102 -28.70 -18.85 2.77
CA SER A 102 -29.97 -18.46 2.16
C SER A 102 -30.89 -17.88 3.23
N VAL A 103 -31.24 -16.60 3.14
CA VAL A 103 -32.19 -15.95 4.06
C VAL A 103 -33.50 -15.66 3.34
N ALA A 104 -34.62 -16.08 3.92
CA ALA A 104 -35.96 -15.66 3.51
C ALA A 104 -36.29 -14.32 4.19
N VAL A 105 -36.15 -13.21 3.46
CA VAL A 105 -36.20 -11.86 4.04
C VAL A 105 -37.57 -11.56 4.65
N ASN A 106 -38.65 -12.02 4.00
CA ASN A 106 -40.02 -11.82 4.49
C ASN A 106 -40.26 -12.43 5.88
N ASP A 107 -39.67 -13.61 6.13
CA ASP A 107 -39.78 -14.31 7.41
C ASP A 107 -38.81 -13.70 8.44
N ALA A 108 -37.67 -13.16 7.97
CA ALA A 108 -36.70 -12.49 8.83
C ALA A 108 -37.24 -11.19 9.42
N ILE A 109 -37.97 -10.38 8.65
CA ILE A 109 -38.53 -9.10 9.11
C ILE A 109 -39.45 -9.27 10.32
N LEU A 110 -40.19 -10.38 10.40
CA LEU A 110 -41.10 -10.68 11.52
C LEU A 110 -40.37 -10.85 12.87
N LYS A 111 -39.05 -10.97 12.89
CA LYS A 111 -38.23 -11.16 14.09
C LYS A 111 -37.65 -9.86 14.66
N PHE A 112 -37.65 -8.77 13.89
CA PHE A 112 -37.07 -7.50 14.31
C PHE A 112 -38.18 -6.52 14.67
N ASP A 113 -37.88 -5.56 15.55
CA ASP A 113 -38.85 -4.55 15.98
C ASP A 113 -39.21 -3.61 14.81
N SER A 114 -38.28 -3.42 13.86
CA SER A 114 -38.50 -2.65 12.65
C SER A 114 -37.93 -3.31 11.38
N PRO A 115 -38.53 -3.07 10.20
CA PRO A 115 -37.95 -3.51 8.94
C PRO A 115 -36.55 -2.92 8.68
N GLN A 116 -36.30 -1.67 9.11
CA GLN A 116 -35.00 -1.02 8.98
C GLN A 116 -33.90 -1.77 9.72
N GLU A 117 -34.16 -2.23 10.95
CA GLU A 117 -33.21 -3.00 11.74
C GLU A 117 -32.85 -4.34 11.07
N CYS A 118 -33.84 -5.02 10.48
CA CYS A 118 -33.60 -6.23 9.68
C CYS A 118 -32.69 -5.92 8.47
N ILE A 119 -32.96 -4.82 7.75
CA ILE A 119 -32.14 -4.39 6.60
C ILE A 119 -30.71 -4.09 7.05
N GLU A 120 -30.51 -3.44 8.19
CA GLU A 120 -29.19 -3.11 8.71
C GLU A 120 -28.37 -4.36 9.04
N ASN A 121 -28.96 -5.31 9.78
CA ASN A 121 -28.34 -6.59 10.11
C ASN A 121 -28.05 -7.44 8.85
N LEU A 122 -28.98 -7.48 7.89
CA LEU A 122 -28.75 -8.15 6.60
C LEU A 122 -27.65 -7.48 5.78
N SER A 123 -27.54 -6.15 5.87
CA SER A 123 -26.51 -5.39 5.16
C SER A 123 -25.12 -5.55 5.79
N GLN A 124 -25.04 -6.04 7.03
CA GLN A 124 -23.80 -6.34 7.76
C GLN A 124 -23.56 -7.84 7.91
N ILE A 125 -24.28 -8.68 7.17
CA ILE A 125 -24.23 -10.15 7.29
C ILE A 125 -22.82 -10.75 7.18
N ARG A 126 -21.93 -10.14 6.37
CA ARG A 126 -20.52 -10.56 6.26
C ARG A 126 -19.79 -10.35 7.58
N ILE A 127 -20.03 -9.23 8.25
CA ILE A 127 -19.45 -8.90 9.56
C ILE A 127 -19.98 -9.88 10.61
N HIS A 128 -21.29 -10.13 10.66
CA HIS A 128 -21.86 -11.13 11.57
C HIS A 128 -21.30 -12.54 11.32
N THR A 129 -21.15 -12.94 10.05
CA THR A 129 -20.64 -14.28 9.71
C THR A 129 -19.17 -14.44 10.04
N ALA A 130 -18.31 -13.53 9.54
CA ALA A 130 -16.86 -13.62 9.71
C ALA A 130 -16.39 -13.19 11.10
N GLY A 131 -17.17 -12.35 11.78
CA GLY A 131 -16.88 -11.80 13.09
C GLY A 131 -17.41 -12.63 14.27
N ALA A 132 -18.39 -13.50 14.05
CA ALA A 132 -18.98 -14.34 15.10
C ALA A 132 -17.96 -15.14 15.94
N PRO A 133 -16.90 -15.76 15.37
CA PRO A 133 -15.90 -16.45 16.19
C PRO A 133 -15.15 -15.49 17.12
N ILE A 134 -14.84 -14.27 16.65
CA ILE A 134 -14.24 -13.22 17.48
C ILE A 134 -15.22 -12.79 18.56
N LEU A 135 -16.47 -12.51 18.19
CA LEU A 135 -17.51 -12.09 19.13
C LEU A 135 -17.69 -13.11 20.26
N LYS A 136 -17.80 -14.41 19.92
CA LYS A 136 -17.94 -15.49 20.90
C LYS A 136 -16.71 -15.60 21.79
N ALA A 137 -15.50 -15.45 21.25
CA ALA A 137 -14.27 -15.43 22.03
C ALA A 137 -14.24 -14.25 23.02
N LEU A 138 -14.65 -13.05 22.60
CA LEU A 138 -14.76 -11.88 23.47
C LEU A 138 -15.85 -12.04 24.53
N SER A 139 -17.02 -12.61 24.18
CA SER A 139 -18.07 -12.92 25.15
C SER A 139 -17.62 -13.93 26.20
N ARG A 140 -16.87 -14.97 25.79
CA ARG A 140 -16.25 -15.94 26.69
C ARG A 140 -15.17 -15.34 27.58
N LEU A 141 -14.55 -14.22 27.20
CA LEU A 141 -13.56 -13.54 28.04
C LEU A 141 -14.22 -12.81 29.21
N THR A 142 -15.41 -12.23 29.00
CA THR A 142 -16.15 -11.47 30.03
C THR A 142 -17.02 -12.35 30.92
N ASN A 143 -17.65 -13.40 30.37
CA ASN A 143 -18.67 -14.19 31.07
C ASN A 143 -18.10 -15.38 31.88
N ARG A 144 -16.79 -15.42 32.15
CA ARG A 144 -16.21 -16.50 32.96
C ARG A 144 -16.61 -16.33 34.42
N VAL A 145 -17.70 -16.97 34.80
CA VAL A 145 -17.93 -17.42 36.18
C VAL A 145 -16.98 -18.59 36.41
N ASP A 146 -16.36 -18.67 37.59
CA ASP A 146 -15.39 -19.68 38.03
C ASP A 146 -15.96 -21.12 38.01
N CYS A 147 -16.25 -21.66 36.82
CA CYS A 147 -16.85 -22.97 36.61
C CYS A 147 -15.91 -23.86 35.78
N ASP A 148 -15.10 -24.66 36.48
CA ASP A 148 -14.58 -25.99 36.14
C ASP A 148 -13.69 -26.28 34.89
N ASN A 149 -12.46 -26.71 35.21
CA ASN A 149 -11.77 -27.96 34.83
C ASN A 149 -11.52 -28.42 33.38
N ASP A 150 -11.91 -27.70 32.33
CA ASP A 150 -11.46 -28.07 30.98
C ASP A 150 -10.07 -27.48 30.65
N ASN A 151 -9.04 -28.33 30.70
CA ASN A 151 -7.66 -28.03 30.29
C ASN A 151 -7.47 -27.96 28.75
N LYS A 152 -8.49 -27.52 28.00
CA LYS A 152 -8.49 -27.43 26.52
C LYS A 152 -8.92 -26.04 26.00
N ASP A 153 -8.54 -24.98 26.71
CA ASP A 153 -9.13 -23.64 26.51
C ASP A 153 -8.49 -22.76 25.43
N ASP A 154 -7.37 -23.19 24.83
CA ASP A 154 -6.68 -22.41 23.80
C ASP A 154 -7.19 -22.79 22.42
N PHE A 155 -7.94 -21.88 21.79
CA PHE A 155 -8.48 -22.07 20.44
C PHE A 155 -7.76 -21.15 19.46
N LEU A 156 -7.30 -21.72 18.34
CA LEU A 156 -6.80 -20.98 17.19
C LEU A 156 -7.77 -21.13 16.01
N TYR A 157 -8.42 -20.04 15.64
CA TYR A 157 -9.31 -19.95 14.49
C TYR A 157 -8.59 -19.22 13.36
N LYS A 158 -8.35 -19.89 12.22
CA LYS A 158 -8.13 -19.19 10.95
C LYS A 158 -9.48 -18.64 10.52
N LEU A 159 -9.60 -17.32 10.33
CA LEU A 159 -10.90 -16.69 10.06
C LEU A 159 -11.10 -16.42 8.57
N GLY A 160 -10.04 -15.96 7.91
CA GLY A 160 -10.13 -15.71 6.49
C GLY A 160 -8.85 -15.22 5.84
N THR A 161 -8.91 -15.19 4.52
CA THR A 161 -7.88 -14.67 3.62
C THR A 161 -8.47 -13.57 2.76
N TYR A 162 -7.90 -12.37 2.82
CA TYR A 162 -8.35 -11.25 2.00
C TYR A 162 -7.43 -11.06 0.80
N GLY A 163 -7.84 -11.63 -0.34
CA GLY A 163 -7.10 -11.54 -1.62
C GLY A 163 -5.63 -11.91 -1.44
N ASN A 164 -4.73 -11.05 -1.94
CA ASN A 164 -3.29 -11.20 -1.75
C ASN A 164 -2.74 -10.34 -0.59
N CYS A 165 -3.62 -9.63 0.14
CA CYS A 165 -3.27 -8.70 1.22
C CYS A 165 -2.91 -9.44 2.53
N GLY A 166 -3.47 -10.63 2.76
CA GLY A 166 -3.10 -11.43 3.93
C GLY A 166 -4.20 -12.31 4.51
N THR A 167 -3.87 -12.89 5.66
CA THR A 167 -4.78 -13.74 6.45
C THR A 167 -4.98 -13.15 7.83
N TYR A 168 -6.07 -13.49 8.49
CA TYR A 168 -6.30 -13.11 9.88
C TYR A 168 -6.83 -14.28 10.70
N HIS A 169 -6.38 -14.33 11.95
CA HIS A 169 -6.56 -15.43 12.88
C HIS A 169 -7.02 -14.90 14.23
N CYS A 170 -7.83 -15.66 14.94
CA CYS A 170 -8.22 -15.37 16.32
C CYS A 170 -7.68 -16.46 17.23
N MET A 171 -6.89 -16.06 18.21
CA MET A 171 -6.41 -16.90 19.28
C MET A 171 -7.10 -16.48 20.57
N SER A 172 -7.85 -17.39 21.17
CA SER A 172 -8.47 -17.17 22.47
C SER A 172 -7.69 -17.95 23.51
N THR A 173 -7.21 -17.26 24.54
CA THR A 173 -6.59 -17.88 25.73
C THR A 173 -7.47 -17.62 26.96
N ARG A 174 -7.05 -18.11 28.12
CA ARG A 174 -7.76 -17.84 29.39
C ARG A 174 -7.76 -16.37 29.79
N GLU A 175 -6.66 -15.66 29.56
CA GLU A 175 -6.45 -14.29 30.07
C GLU A 175 -6.74 -13.20 29.03
N LYS A 176 -6.62 -13.54 27.75
CA LYS A 176 -6.68 -12.58 26.64
C LYS A 176 -7.22 -13.21 25.37
N VAL A 177 -7.82 -12.39 24.53
CA VAL A 177 -8.14 -12.72 23.14
C VAL A 177 -7.24 -11.92 22.23
N MET A 178 -6.56 -12.59 21.31
CA MET A 178 -5.62 -12.00 20.37
C MET A 178 -6.11 -12.21 18.93
N VAL A 179 -6.28 -11.14 18.18
CA VAL A 179 -6.58 -11.20 16.75
C VAL A 179 -5.34 -10.80 15.96
N VAL A 180 -4.80 -11.76 15.18
CA VAL A 180 -3.52 -11.64 14.48
C VAL A 180 -3.76 -11.51 12.99
N PHE A 181 -3.20 -10.46 12.39
CA PHE A 181 -3.19 -10.21 10.96
C PHE A 181 -1.81 -10.52 10.39
N VAL A 182 -1.74 -11.49 9.48
CA VAL A 182 -0.54 -11.81 8.69
C VAL A 182 -0.64 -11.07 7.37
N VAL A 183 0.00 -9.91 7.29
CA VAL A 183 -0.11 -8.99 6.16
C VAL A 183 0.95 -9.33 5.12
N SER A 184 0.53 -9.40 3.85
CA SER A 184 1.34 -9.79 2.70
C SER A 184 1.02 -8.89 1.51
N PHE A 185 2.04 -8.52 0.73
CA PHE A 185 1.85 -7.77 -0.52
C PHE A 185 2.86 -8.26 -1.55
N GLY A 186 2.46 -8.32 -2.83
CA GLY A 186 3.32 -8.79 -3.91
C GLY A 186 4.33 -7.75 -4.37
N GLU A 187 3.94 -6.47 -4.40
CA GLU A 187 4.77 -5.38 -4.91
C GLU A 187 5.64 -4.74 -3.82
N GLU A 188 6.92 -4.47 -4.12
CA GLU A 188 7.87 -3.91 -3.16
C GLU A 188 7.44 -2.56 -2.56
N MET A 189 6.85 -1.67 -3.37
CA MET A 189 6.30 -0.40 -2.87
C MET A 189 5.17 -0.63 -1.87
N GLU A 190 4.23 -1.51 -2.21
CA GLU A 190 3.09 -1.84 -1.34
C GLU A 190 3.55 -2.52 -0.05
N ARG A 191 4.57 -3.38 -0.12
CA ARG A 191 5.21 -3.98 1.06
C ARG A 191 5.82 -2.92 1.98
N SER A 192 6.52 -1.94 1.41
CA SER A 192 7.14 -0.85 2.16
C SER A 192 6.10 0.08 2.80
N LEU A 193 5.03 0.41 2.06
CA LEU A 193 3.90 1.18 2.58
C LEU A 193 3.17 0.42 3.69
N ALA A 194 2.81 -0.84 3.46
CA ALA A 194 2.15 -1.67 4.46
C ALA A 194 2.98 -1.75 5.74
N ARG A 195 4.29 -2.01 5.64
CA ARG A 195 5.20 -2.03 6.80
C ARG A 195 5.14 -0.73 7.58
N LEU A 196 5.13 0.41 6.90
CA LEU A 196 4.99 1.71 7.55
C LEU A 196 3.67 1.81 8.30
N PHE A 197 2.54 1.47 7.67
CA PHE A 197 1.23 1.50 8.32
C PHE A 197 1.20 0.62 9.58
N LEU A 198 1.75 -0.60 9.53
CA LEU A 198 1.81 -1.49 10.69
C LEU A 198 2.66 -0.93 11.83
N GLN A 199 3.80 -0.32 11.51
CA GLN A 199 4.62 0.39 12.51
C GLN A 199 3.87 1.59 13.12
N GLN A 200 3.06 2.31 12.33
CA GLN A 200 2.25 3.41 12.86
C GLN A 200 1.11 2.91 13.76
N PHE A 201 0.53 1.74 13.51
CA PHE A 201 -0.48 1.15 14.40
C PHE A 201 0.09 0.91 15.80
N GLU A 202 1.27 0.32 15.90
CA GLU A 202 1.95 0.11 17.19
C GLU A 202 2.32 1.44 17.88
N ALA A 203 2.79 2.44 17.13
CA ALA A 203 3.20 3.72 17.68
C ALA A 203 2.02 4.63 18.12
N THR A 204 0.87 4.51 17.46
CA THR A 204 -0.30 5.37 17.74
C THR A 204 -1.13 4.86 18.92
N GLN A 205 -1.02 3.58 19.30
CA GLN A 205 -1.81 3.01 20.41
C GLN A 205 -1.70 3.83 21.71
N ASN A 206 -0.49 4.29 22.04
CA ASN A 206 -0.23 5.04 23.27
C ASN A 206 -0.79 6.47 23.27
N LYS A 207 -1.29 6.94 22.13
CA LYS A 207 -1.82 8.31 21.95
C LYS A 207 -3.34 8.36 22.05
N VAL A 208 -4.02 7.24 21.83
CA VAL A 208 -5.48 7.16 21.85
C VAL A 208 -5.91 6.33 23.06
N PRO A 209 -6.71 6.90 23.99
CA PRO A 209 -7.16 6.18 25.17
C PRO A 209 -8.08 5.02 24.79
N LEU A 210 -8.16 4.01 25.67
CA LEU A 210 -9.07 2.87 25.50
C LEU A 210 -8.81 2.07 24.22
N THR A 211 -7.60 2.07 23.68
CA THR A 211 -7.25 1.21 22.54
C THR A 211 -6.91 -0.20 23.01
N PRO A 212 -7.25 -1.24 22.23
CA PRO A 212 -6.70 -2.57 22.46
C PRO A 212 -5.19 -2.55 22.28
N HIS A 213 -4.49 -3.39 23.03
CA HIS A 213 -3.03 -3.46 22.92
C HIS A 213 -2.66 -3.97 21.52
N CYS A 214 -1.84 -3.21 20.80
CA CYS A 214 -1.49 -3.47 19.41
C CYS A 214 0.01 -3.70 19.30
N GLU A 215 0.42 -4.82 18.72
CA GLU A 215 1.82 -5.18 18.61
C GLU A 215 2.16 -5.55 17.17
N PHE A 216 3.26 -4.99 16.65
CA PHE A 216 3.76 -5.29 15.31
C PHE A 216 5.06 -6.08 15.38
N ARG A 217 5.09 -7.23 14.73
CA ARG A 217 6.28 -8.09 14.64
C ARG A 217 6.70 -8.35 13.21
N ARG A 218 8.01 -8.25 12.97
CA ARG A 218 8.62 -8.65 11.70
C ARG A 218 8.67 -10.18 11.60
N PRO A 219 8.60 -10.76 10.39
CA PRO A 219 8.71 -12.21 10.20
C PRO A 219 9.99 -12.84 10.78
N THR A 220 11.03 -12.05 11.01
CA THR A 220 12.32 -12.50 11.59
C THR A 220 12.33 -12.55 13.11
N HIS A 221 11.34 -11.97 13.80
CA HIS A 221 11.31 -11.82 15.26
C HIS A 221 9.92 -12.14 15.82
N LEU A 222 9.43 -13.36 15.56
CA LEU A 222 8.13 -13.83 16.04
C LEU A 222 8.19 -14.30 17.49
N THR A 223 7.09 -14.11 18.21
CA THR A 223 6.85 -14.76 19.51
C THR A 223 6.41 -16.21 19.32
N THR A 224 6.41 -16.98 20.39
CA THR A 224 5.97 -18.38 20.40
C THR A 224 4.56 -18.56 19.86
N GLU A 225 3.65 -17.66 20.20
CA GLU A 225 2.25 -17.70 19.75
C GLU A 225 2.13 -17.43 18.25
N LEU A 226 2.85 -16.41 17.75
CA LEU A 226 2.86 -16.09 16.32
C LEU A 226 3.56 -17.15 15.48
N GLN A 227 4.52 -17.88 16.07
CA GLN A 227 5.22 -18.97 15.39
C GLN A 227 4.26 -20.10 15.02
N SER A 228 3.31 -20.44 15.89
CA SER A 228 2.30 -21.47 15.60
C SER A 228 1.44 -21.12 14.36
N ILE A 229 1.10 -19.84 14.21
CA ILE A 229 0.36 -19.32 13.05
C ILE A 229 1.24 -19.36 11.80
N ALA A 230 2.50 -18.94 11.92
CA ALA A 230 3.46 -18.99 10.82
C ALA A 230 3.67 -20.42 10.30
N ASP A 231 3.73 -21.41 11.20
CA ASP A 231 3.90 -22.82 10.84
C ASP A 231 2.64 -23.41 10.20
N SER A 232 1.45 -23.04 10.68
CA SER A 232 0.17 -23.38 10.03
C SER A 232 0.10 -22.87 8.58
N LEU A 233 0.60 -21.66 8.32
CA LEU A 233 0.61 -21.06 6.98
C LEU A 233 1.65 -21.67 6.02
N LYS A 234 2.73 -22.28 6.53
CA LYS A 234 3.72 -22.98 5.68
C LYS A 234 3.13 -24.20 4.96
N GLY A 235 2.09 -24.82 5.51
CA GLY A 235 1.39 -25.94 4.88
C GLY A 235 0.57 -25.53 3.64
N ASP A 236 0.14 -24.26 3.56
CA ASP A 236 -0.74 -23.69 2.53
C ASP A 236 0.04 -23.07 1.34
N SER A 237 1.29 -23.52 1.15
CA SER A 237 2.44 -22.85 0.50
C SER A 237 2.32 -22.26 -0.92
N ASN A 238 1.16 -22.23 -1.59
CA ASN A 238 1.09 -21.85 -3.01
C ASN A 238 0.20 -20.66 -3.39
N THR A 239 -0.31 -19.86 -2.44
CA THR A 239 -1.24 -18.76 -2.80
C THR A 239 -0.87 -17.36 -2.34
N LEU A 240 -0.11 -17.16 -1.27
CA LEU A 240 0.17 -15.82 -0.74
C LEU A 240 1.64 -15.39 -0.89
N PRO A 241 1.91 -14.11 -1.19
CA PRO A 241 3.26 -13.55 -1.16
C PRO A 241 3.91 -13.68 0.23
N VAL A 242 5.23 -13.54 0.28
CA VAL A 242 6.00 -13.53 1.54
C VAL A 242 5.40 -12.51 2.52
N PRO A 243 5.12 -12.85 3.78
CA PRO A 243 4.57 -11.89 4.74
C PRO A 243 5.46 -10.65 4.90
N VAL A 244 4.83 -9.48 4.99
CA VAL A 244 5.46 -8.21 5.37
C VAL A 244 5.68 -8.15 6.87
N GLY A 245 4.70 -8.65 7.64
CA GLY A 245 4.76 -8.76 9.09
C GLY A 245 3.42 -9.16 9.71
N TYR A 246 3.43 -9.25 11.03
CA TYR A 246 2.34 -9.73 11.86
C TYR A 246 1.88 -8.58 12.74
N LEU A 247 0.58 -8.27 12.73
CA LEU A 247 -0.02 -7.27 13.60
C LEU A 247 -1.05 -7.95 14.50
N SER A 248 -0.88 -7.86 15.80
CA SER A 248 -1.78 -8.48 16.78
C SER A 248 -2.51 -7.42 17.60
N PHE A 249 -3.83 -7.54 17.66
CA PHE A 249 -4.67 -6.79 18.59
C PHE A 249 -5.06 -7.69 19.75
N THR A 250 -4.69 -7.29 20.97
CA THR A 250 -4.93 -8.05 22.20
C THR A 250 -5.97 -7.35 23.06
N PHE A 251 -7.00 -8.11 23.41
CA PHE A 251 -8.11 -7.69 24.26
C PHE A 251 -8.01 -8.39 25.61
N PHE A 252 -8.09 -7.59 26.66
CA PHE A 252 -8.20 -8.03 28.06
C PHE A 252 -9.63 -7.85 28.55
N PRO A 253 -10.06 -8.53 29.63
CA PRO A 253 -11.43 -8.40 30.15
C PRO A 253 -11.87 -6.95 30.38
N SER A 254 -10.95 -6.08 30.84
CA SER A 254 -11.19 -4.65 31.06
C SER A 254 -11.47 -3.84 29.78
N THR A 255 -11.03 -4.33 28.62
CA THR A 255 -11.16 -3.60 27.33
C THR A 255 -12.46 -3.88 26.59
N VAL A 256 -13.23 -4.90 27.00
CA VAL A 256 -14.41 -5.42 26.28
C VAL A 256 -15.62 -5.62 27.20
N THR A 257 -15.82 -4.70 28.12
CA THR A 257 -16.88 -4.77 29.15
C THR A 257 -18.30 -4.66 28.58
N THR A 258 -18.51 -3.84 27.55
CA THR A 258 -19.85 -3.57 26.98
C THR A 258 -20.07 -4.33 25.66
N ASP A 259 -21.28 -4.85 25.45
CA ASP A 259 -21.69 -5.54 24.21
C ASP A 259 -21.48 -4.69 22.95
N GLN A 260 -21.92 -3.44 22.98
CA GLN A 260 -21.74 -2.49 21.87
C GLN A 260 -20.26 -2.33 21.46
N ARG A 261 -19.36 -2.32 22.46
CA ARG A 261 -17.92 -2.20 22.23
C ARG A 261 -17.33 -3.47 21.63
N ARG A 262 -17.85 -4.64 22.00
CA ARG A 262 -17.48 -5.92 21.39
C ARG A 262 -17.91 -5.99 19.94
N GLU A 263 -19.14 -5.60 19.64
CA GLU A 263 -19.67 -5.55 18.26
C GLU A 263 -18.86 -4.59 17.40
N LYS A 264 -18.58 -3.39 17.92
CA LYS A 264 -17.75 -2.40 17.21
C LYS A 264 -16.32 -2.88 16.98
N ALA A 265 -15.71 -3.52 17.97
CA ALA A 265 -14.38 -4.12 17.82
C ALA A 265 -14.37 -5.19 16.73
N VAL A 266 -15.37 -6.09 16.72
CA VAL A 266 -15.52 -7.14 15.71
C VAL A 266 -15.67 -6.55 14.31
N GLU A 267 -16.51 -5.53 14.16
CA GLU A 267 -16.70 -4.81 12.90
C GLU A 267 -15.38 -4.25 12.37
N LEU A 268 -14.61 -3.55 13.21
CA LEU A 268 -13.32 -2.97 12.82
C LEU A 268 -12.28 -4.04 12.45
N LEU A 269 -12.20 -5.13 13.21
CA LEU A 269 -11.24 -6.20 12.98
C LEU A 269 -11.54 -6.97 11.70
N VAL A 270 -12.81 -7.29 11.42
CA VAL A 270 -13.22 -7.95 10.17
C VAL A 270 -12.94 -7.07 8.95
N ASN A 271 -13.00 -5.75 9.11
CA ASN A 271 -12.72 -4.76 8.07
C ASN A 271 -11.27 -4.30 7.99
N PHE A 272 -10.39 -4.77 8.89
CA PHE A 272 -9.02 -4.27 8.96
C PHE A 272 -8.20 -4.53 7.69
N LEU A 273 -8.21 -5.75 7.14
CA LEU A 273 -7.46 -6.06 5.92
C LEU A 273 -7.98 -5.30 4.68
N PRO A 274 -9.30 -5.22 4.42
CA PRO A 274 -9.84 -4.32 3.39
C PRO A 274 -9.45 -2.86 3.60
N TYR A 275 -9.50 -2.38 4.84
CA TYR A 275 -9.08 -1.03 5.19
C TYR A 275 -7.61 -0.80 4.86
N LEU A 276 -6.71 -1.69 5.31
CA LEU A 276 -5.27 -1.58 5.10
C LEU A 276 -4.90 -1.62 3.61
N ASP A 277 -5.47 -2.57 2.85
CA ASP A 277 -5.30 -2.66 1.39
C ASP A 277 -5.75 -1.37 0.69
N GLY A 278 -6.91 -0.84 1.09
CA GLY A 278 -7.42 0.44 0.60
C GLY A 278 -6.48 1.61 0.92
N GLN A 279 -5.95 1.70 2.15
CA GLN A 279 -4.99 2.74 2.52
C GLN A 279 -3.71 2.65 1.69
N VAL A 280 -3.10 1.46 1.58
CA VAL A 280 -1.88 1.26 0.80
C VAL A 280 -2.09 1.67 -0.66
N LYS A 281 -3.20 1.26 -1.29
CA LYS A 281 -3.53 1.61 -2.67
C LYS A 281 -3.80 3.11 -2.86
N ASN A 282 -4.52 3.73 -1.93
CA ASN A 282 -4.81 5.16 -1.97
C ASN A 282 -3.53 5.99 -1.83
N THR A 283 -2.69 5.66 -0.85
CA THR A 283 -1.41 6.33 -0.62
C THR A 283 -0.49 6.16 -1.84
N LYS A 284 -0.40 4.94 -2.40
CA LYS A 284 0.30 4.69 -3.66
C LYS A 284 -0.22 5.60 -4.78
N SER A 285 -1.54 5.63 -5.00
CA SER A 285 -2.16 6.50 -6.02
C SER A 285 -1.84 7.98 -5.83
N MET A 286 -1.90 8.48 -4.59
CA MET A 286 -1.51 9.85 -4.23
C MET A 286 -0.04 10.12 -4.60
N MET A 287 0.87 9.21 -4.25
CA MET A 287 2.30 9.34 -4.57
C MET A 287 2.52 9.40 -6.08
N LEU A 288 1.95 8.47 -6.85
CA LEU A 288 2.09 8.43 -8.30
C LEU A 288 1.49 9.68 -8.96
N SER A 289 0.37 10.19 -8.46
CA SER A 289 -0.24 11.43 -8.94
C SER A 289 0.69 12.63 -8.73
N ARG A 290 1.32 12.74 -7.54
CA ARG A 290 2.31 13.77 -7.25
C ARG A 290 3.54 13.65 -8.17
N MET A 291 4.06 12.42 -8.34
CA MET A 291 5.19 12.16 -9.23
C MET A 291 4.91 12.61 -10.66
N ARG A 292 3.72 12.29 -11.20
CA ARG A 292 3.31 12.71 -12.55
C ARG A 292 3.21 14.23 -12.69
N LYS A 293 2.64 14.91 -11.70
CA LYS A 293 2.55 16.39 -11.70
C LYS A 293 3.95 17.00 -11.73
N LYS A 294 4.82 16.55 -10.82
CA LYS A 294 6.16 17.10 -10.67
C LYS A 294 7.08 16.76 -11.86
N ARG A 295 6.90 15.59 -12.48
CA ARG A 295 7.57 15.23 -13.73
C ARG A 295 7.30 16.26 -14.83
N ASN A 296 6.05 16.69 -15.00
CA ASN A 296 5.72 17.69 -16.01
C ASN A 296 6.45 19.01 -15.73
N ASP A 297 6.56 19.43 -14.46
CA ASP A 297 7.34 20.61 -14.07
C ASP A 297 8.84 20.44 -14.43
N LEU A 298 9.39 19.24 -14.26
CA LEU A 298 10.78 18.92 -14.63
C LEU A 298 11.03 18.94 -16.15
N ILE A 299 10.04 18.56 -16.96
CA ILE A 299 10.11 18.67 -18.43
C ILE A 299 10.11 20.15 -18.82
N THR A 300 9.21 20.95 -18.23
CA THR A 300 9.11 22.39 -18.57
C THR A 300 10.33 23.21 -18.16
N THR A 301 11.14 22.69 -17.23
CA THR A 301 12.36 23.35 -16.75
C THR A 301 13.61 22.90 -17.50
N LEU A 302 13.50 21.99 -18.47
CA LEU A 302 14.59 21.74 -19.43
C LEU A 302 15.03 23.08 -20.03
N PRO A 303 16.34 23.26 -20.29
CA PRO A 303 16.81 24.45 -20.98
C PRO A 303 15.94 24.66 -22.23
N VAL A 304 15.28 25.81 -22.31
CA VAL A 304 14.59 26.23 -23.54
C VAL A 304 15.58 27.14 -24.26
N ALA A 305 15.71 27.00 -25.58
CA ALA A 305 16.59 27.84 -26.39
C ALA A 305 16.40 29.33 -26.01
N PRO A 306 17.49 30.12 -25.96
CA PRO A 306 17.51 31.37 -25.19
C PRO A 306 16.50 32.38 -25.72
N SER A 307 15.39 32.54 -25.00
CA SER A 307 14.57 33.75 -25.03
C SER A 307 14.56 34.35 -23.63
N SER A 308 15.39 35.38 -23.45
CA SER A 308 15.40 36.36 -22.35
C SER A 308 15.22 35.83 -20.92
N SER A 309 16.35 35.77 -20.20
CA SER A 309 16.52 35.96 -18.75
C SER A 309 15.28 35.77 -17.87
N SER A 310 15.20 34.65 -17.16
CA SER A 310 14.51 34.60 -15.87
C SER A 310 15.47 34.05 -14.82
N SER A 311 15.85 34.91 -13.89
CA SER A 311 16.61 34.55 -12.70
C SER A 311 15.72 33.70 -11.78
N LEU A 312 16.08 32.43 -11.59
CA LEU A 312 15.44 31.60 -10.57
C LEU A 312 15.86 32.10 -9.18
N SER A 313 14.88 32.53 -8.38
CA SER A 313 15.08 32.89 -6.99
C SER A 313 15.27 31.64 -6.13
N THR A 314 16.44 31.54 -5.52
CA THR A 314 16.76 30.56 -4.48
C THR A 314 15.96 30.90 -3.22
N SER A 315 14.92 30.11 -2.93
CA SER A 315 14.26 30.14 -1.63
C SER A 315 15.07 29.30 -0.64
N SER A 316 15.92 29.97 0.14
CA SER A 316 16.62 29.38 1.28
C SER A 316 15.61 28.97 2.36
N SER A 317 15.53 27.67 2.68
CA SER A 317 14.86 27.19 3.88
C SER A 317 15.86 26.44 4.78
N SER A 318 15.86 26.87 6.03
CA SER A 318 16.81 26.59 7.11
C SER A 318 16.87 25.11 7.53
N GLY A 319 18.08 24.61 7.79
CA GLY A 319 18.32 23.32 8.44
C GLY A 319 19.79 22.89 8.40
N ASN A 320 20.51 23.02 9.51
CA ASN A 320 21.97 22.84 9.73
C ASN A 320 22.59 21.45 9.44
N SER A 321 21.98 20.61 8.60
CA SER A 321 22.53 19.31 8.17
C SER A 321 22.93 19.27 6.67
N THR A 322 22.82 20.41 5.96
CA THR A 322 22.89 20.52 4.49
C THR A 322 24.29 20.67 3.90
N ASN A 323 25.31 21.03 4.67
CA ASN A 323 26.60 21.45 4.11
C ASN A 323 27.27 20.39 3.23
N ASN A 324 27.37 19.13 3.67
CA ASN A 324 28.10 18.09 2.93
C ASN A 324 27.47 17.73 1.57
N ARG A 325 26.13 17.79 1.46
CA ARG A 325 25.46 17.42 0.20
C ARG A 325 25.47 18.58 -0.79
N THR A 326 25.32 19.81 -0.30
CA THR A 326 25.51 21.01 -1.11
C THR A 326 26.95 21.06 -1.64
N GLU A 327 27.95 20.83 -0.79
CA GLU A 327 29.36 20.71 -1.20
C GLU A 327 29.57 19.61 -2.26
N TYR A 328 28.95 18.45 -2.09
CA TYR A 328 29.03 17.35 -3.07
C TYR A 328 28.44 17.74 -4.43
N LEU A 329 27.27 18.40 -4.46
CA LEU A 329 26.65 18.83 -5.70
C LEU A 329 27.42 19.98 -6.36
N GLU A 330 28.00 20.90 -5.59
CA GLU A 330 28.90 21.95 -6.09
C GLU A 330 30.17 21.36 -6.71
N GLU A 331 30.75 20.31 -6.10
CA GLU A 331 31.90 19.60 -6.67
C GLU A 331 31.52 18.89 -7.99
N VAL A 332 30.35 18.25 -8.04
CA VAL A 332 29.82 17.66 -9.28
C VAL A 332 29.61 18.71 -10.35
N GLN A 333 29.01 19.86 -10.01
CA GLN A 333 28.82 21.02 -10.87
C GLN A 333 30.15 21.48 -11.49
N GLU A 334 31.17 21.72 -10.65
CA GLU A 334 32.48 22.19 -11.11
C GLU A 334 33.16 21.19 -12.05
N VAL A 335 33.17 19.90 -11.69
CA VAL A 335 33.79 18.84 -12.49
C VAL A 335 33.05 18.65 -13.81
N LEU A 336 31.71 18.69 -13.79
CA LEU A 336 30.89 18.55 -14.98
C LEU A 336 31.11 19.71 -15.94
N LEU A 337 31.05 20.96 -15.46
CA LEU A 337 31.27 22.15 -16.28
C LEU A 337 32.68 22.14 -16.91
N ARG A 338 33.70 21.79 -16.12
CA ARG A 338 35.07 21.63 -16.61
C ARG A 338 35.16 20.58 -17.71
N THR A 339 34.46 19.46 -17.56
CA THR A 339 34.44 18.37 -18.52
C THR A 339 33.72 18.78 -19.82
N LEU A 340 32.57 19.45 -19.72
CA LEU A 340 31.83 19.99 -20.88
C LEU A 340 32.64 21.05 -21.63
N LYS A 341 33.48 21.83 -20.93
CA LYS A 341 34.40 22.80 -21.57
C LYS A 341 35.43 22.11 -22.47
N CYS A 342 35.86 20.89 -22.15
CA CYS A 342 36.82 20.12 -22.94
C CYS A 342 36.21 19.41 -24.17
N MET A 343 34.88 19.36 -24.29
CA MET A 343 34.19 18.68 -25.38
C MET A 343 34.35 19.45 -26.70
N LYS A 344 34.71 18.75 -27.78
CA LYS A 344 34.94 19.36 -29.09
C LYS A 344 33.72 19.18 -30.00
N ALA A 345 33.49 20.16 -30.88
CA ALA A 345 32.48 20.05 -31.92
C ALA A 345 32.76 18.83 -32.83
N PRO A 346 31.73 18.26 -33.50
CA PRO A 346 31.93 17.17 -34.44
C PRO A 346 32.88 17.65 -35.54
N ARG A 347 33.84 16.81 -35.95
CA ARG A 347 34.70 17.13 -37.09
C ARG A 347 33.83 17.17 -38.35
N VAL A 348 33.51 18.36 -38.85
CA VAL A 348 32.99 18.53 -40.21
C VAL A 348 34.21 18.43 -41.13
N SER A 349 34.29 17.39 -41.96
CA SER A 349 35.31 17.32 -43.00
C SER A 349 34.90 18.27 -44.13
N ASP A 350 35.74 19.24 -44.46
CA ASP A 350 35.59 20.17 -45.60
C ASP A 350 35.74 19.48 -46.99
N THR A 351 35.42 18.19 -47.08
CA THR A 351 35.49 17.40 -48.31
C THR A 351 34.14 16.76 -48.56
N ASP A 352 33.58 16.96 -49.75
CA ASP A 352 32.31 16.46 -50.33
C ASP A 352 32.13 14.91 -50.33
N ALA A 353 32.83 14.18 -49.46
CA ALA A 353 32.58 12.76 -49.25
C ALA A 353 31.43 12.59 -48.26
N PHE A 354 30.36 11.92 -48.69
CA PHE A 354 29.27 11.47 -47.84
C PHE A 354 29.82 10.54 -46.75
N VAL A 355 30.12 11.10 -45.58
CA VAL A 355 30.35 10.33 -44.36
C VAL A 355 28.96 9.99 -43.82
N PRO A 356 28.56 8.71 -43.71
CA PRO A 356 27.30 8.35 -43.09
C PRO A 356 27.25 8.99 -41.70
N PRO A 357 26.11 9.53 -41.24
CA PRO A 357 26.00 9.94 -39.84
C PRO A 357 26.39 8.73 -39.02
N LEU A 358 27.51 8.84 -38.29
CA LEU A 358 27.87 7.87 -37.28
C LEU A 358 26.61 7.71 -36.43
N ARG A 359 26.04 6.51 -36.41
CA ARG A 359 25.13 6.14 -35.34
C ARG A 359 25.81 6.56 -34.04
N PRO A 360 25.10 7.10 -33.03
CA PRO A 360 25.68 7.38 -31.72
C PRO A 360 26.03 6.05 -31.02
N ASP A 361 26.97 5.30 -31.60
CA ASP A 361 27.39 3.96 -31.24
C ASP A 361 28.88 4.04 -30.88
N VAL A 362 29.18 4.80 -29.84
CA VAL A 362 30.11 4.31 -28.84
C VAL A 362 29.40 4.46 -27.51
N GLU A 363 28.77 3.38 -27.04
CA GLU A 363 28.60 3.24 -25.60
C GLU A 363 29.97 3.44 -24.98
N VAL A 364 30.10 4.53 -24.20
CA VAL A 364 31.33 4.87 -23.47
C VAL A 364 31.88 3.59 -22.82
N GLY A 365 33.04 3.13 -23.32
CA GLY A 365 33.61 1.81 -23.06
C GLY A 365 34.62 1.28 -24.10
N ALA A 366 34.73 1.87 -25.31
CA ALA A 366 35.57 1.29 -26.38
C ALA A 366 36.92 1.98 -26.70
N ALA A 367 37.21 3.22 -26.27
CA ALA A 367 38.56 3.81 -26.32
C ALA A 367 38.64 5.19 -25.64
N GLY A 368 39.72 5.47 -24.90
CA GLY A 368 40.17 6.82 -24.53
C GLY A 368 39.28 7.64 -23.57
N VAL A 369 38.48 6.98 -22.74
CA VAL A 369 37.54 7.64 -21.82
C VAL A 369 38.28 8.22 -20.61
N LYS A 370 38.11 9.51 -20.34
CA LYS A 370 38.54 10.10 -19.06
C LYS A 370 37.40 9.98 -18.06
N GLU A 371 37.63 9.20 -17.01
CA GLU A 371 36.68 8.95 -15.94
C GLU A 371 37.00 9.83 -14.72
N THR A 372 35.97 10.36 -14.06
CA THR A 372 36.09 11.06 -12.80
C THR A 372 34.93 10.66 -11.89
N ILE A 373 35.26 10.21 -10.69
CA ILE A 373 34.28 9.81 -9.67
C ILE A 373 34.28 10.89 -8.59
N VAL A 374 33.11 11.45 -8.33
CA VAL A 374 32.86 12.35 -7.21
C VAL A 374 32.05 11.59 -6.17
N GLU A 375 32.48 11.57 -4.91
CA GLU A 375 31.79 10.87 -3.82
C GLU A 375 31.47 11.82 -2.67
N ALA A 376 30.29 11.66 -2.05
CA ALA A 376 29.90 12.45 -0.90
C ALA A 376 30.76 12.11 0.33
N ARG A 377 31.37 13.13 0.93
CA ARG A 377 32.22 12.98 2.13
C ARG A 377 31.41 12.51 3.34
N GLN A 378 31.83 11.41 3.96
CA GLN A 378 31.26 10.93 5.23
C GLN A 378 32.01 11.52 6.42
N ARG A 379 31.29 12.04 7.43
CA ARG A 379 31.90 12.39 8.72
C ARG A 379 32.25 11.11 9.47
N VAL A 380 33.52 10.75 9.53
CA VAL A 380 34.01 9.78 10.52
C VAL A 380 34.05 10.53 11.87
N PRO A 381 33.33 10.07 12.91
CA PRO A 381 33.47 10.67 14.23
C PRO A 381 34.92 10.47 14.66
N THR A 382 35.62 11.55 14.98
CA THR A 382 37.00 11.53 15.49
C THR A 382 37.02 10.96 16.90
N PHE A 383 36.81 9.65 17.02
CA PHE A 383 37.24 8.88 18.18
C PHE A 383 38.44 8.05 17.75
N ARG A 384 39.63 8.45 18.21
CA ARG A 384 40.89 7.75 17.96
C ARG A 384 40.83 6.36 18.59
N SER A 385 40.53 5.34 17.79
CA SER A 385 41.12 4.00 17.89
C SER A 385 40.66 3.11 16.73
N ALA A 386 41.66 2.59 16.00
CA ALA A 386 41.72 1.29 15.32
C ALA A 386 40.83 0.97 14.10
N LYS A 387 41.53 0.37 13.12
CA LYS A 387 41.08 -0.45 11.98
C LYS A 387 40.30 0.27 10.87
N ALA A 388 40.87 0.19 9.66
CA ALA A 388 40.17 0.46 8.41
C ALA A 388 38.91 -0.41 8.33
N THR A 389 37.78 0.18 8.69
CA THR A 389 36.47 -0.35 8.40
C THR A 389 36.22 -0.17 6.91
N THR A 390 35.78 -1.25 6.27
CA THR A 390 35.25 -1.28 4.90
C THR A 390 34.44 -0.01 4.62
N ALA A 391 34.80 0.75 3.59
CA ALA A 391 34.15 2.01 3.24
C ALA A 391 32.63 1.83 3.17
N THR A 392 31.90 2.57 4.00
CA THR A 392 30.44 2.59 3.95
C THR A 392 30.02 3.20 2.62
N PRO A 393 29.13 2.55 1.84
CA PRO A 393 28.76 3.04 0.52
C PRO A 393 28.16 4.45 0.62
N SER A 394 28.71 5.37 -0.17
CA SER A 394 28.36 6.80 -0.22
C SER A 394 27.67 7.15 -1.53
N GLU A 395 26.89 8.22 -1.51
CA GLU A 395 26.36 8.83 -2.72
C GLU A 395 27.53 9.21 -3.65
N ARG A 396 27.38 8.92 -4.95
CA ARG A 396 28.45 9.14 -5.92
C ARG A 396 27.94 9.50 -7.31
N CYS A 397 28.76 10.24 -8.04
CA CYS A 397 28.55 10.65 -9.43
C CYS A 397 29.75 10.19 -10.25
N LEU A 398 29.47 9.46 -11.33
CA LEU A 398 30.47 9.08 -12.32
C LEU A 398 30.29 9.97 -13.55
N ILE A 399 31.35 10.71 -13.88
CA ILE A 399 31.44 11.54 -15.09
C ILE A 399 32.46 10.89 -16.01
N GLU A 400 32.01 10.50 -17.19
CA GLU A 400 32.84 9.89 -18.21
C GLU A 400 32.81 10.77 -19.45
N SER A 401 33.98 11.11 -19.97
CA SER A 401 34.10 11.97 -21.15
C SER A 401 34.80 11.28 -22.29
N SER A 402 34.28 11.53 -23.49
CA SER A 402 34.86 11.19 -24.78
C SER A 402 35.14 12.50 -25.56
N HIS A 403 35.51 12.38 -26.82
CA HIS A 403 35.80 13.52 -27.69
C HIS A 403 34.59 14.46 -27.91
N ASP A 404 33.40 13.89 -28.08
CA ASP A 404 32.18 14.57 -28.54
C ASP A 404 30.95 14.29 -27.63
N SER A 405 31.17 13.61 -26.52
CA SER A 405 30.09 13.16 -25.62
C SER A 405 30.57 13.07 -24.17
N VAL A 406 29.64 13.30 -23.24
CA VAL A 406 29.84 13.17 -21.80
C VAL A 406 28.67 12.39 -21.20
N ARG A 407 28.98 11.33 -20.46
CA ARG A 407 28.02 10.55 -19.67
C ARG A 407 28.13 10.93 -18.21
N VAL A 408 27.00 11.19 -17.57
CA VAL A 408 26.93 11.53 -16.14
C VAL A 408 25.97 10.56 -15.47
N SER A 409 26.43 9.81 -14.47
CA SER A 409 25.62 8.80 -13.79
C SER A 409 25.61 9.02 -12.29
N PHE A 410 24.42 9.11 -11.70
CA PHE A 410 24.24 9.34 -10.27
C PHE A 410 23.76 8.08 -9.56
N LEU A 411 24.38 7.76 -8.43
CA LEU A 411 23.91 6.78 -7.46
C LEU A 411 23.41 7.54 -6.24
N PHE A 412 22.09 7.57 -6.06
CA PHE A 412 21.47 8.29 -4.96
C PHE A 412 21.59 7.53 -3.64
N LYS A 413 21.70 8.29 -2.54
CA LYS A 413 21.75 7.77 -1.17
C LYS A 413 20.61 6.80 -0.84
N GLN A 414 19.40 7.07 -1.32
CA GLN A 414 18.21 6.25 -1.07
C GLN A 414 18.37 4.83 -1.59
N GLN A 415 18.99 4.67 -2.77
CA GLN A 415 19.24 3.35 -3.36
C GLN A 415 20.27 2.56 -2.55
N ILE A 416 21.28 3.25 -2.01
CA ILE A 416 22.28 2.65 -1.12
C ILE A 416 21.65 2.22 0.21
N MET A 417 20.73 3.03 0.72
CA MET A 417 20.05 2.84 2.00
C MET A 417 18.83 1.91 1.93
N ALA A 418 18.63 1.16 0.84
CA ALA A 418 17.45 0.33 0.64
C ALA A 418 17.15 -0.66 1.78
N GLN A 419 18.20 -1.16 2.47
CA GLN A 419 18.03 -2.03 3.64
C GLN A 419 17.50 -1.29 4.87
N SER A 420 18.00 -0.08 5.13
CA SER A 420 17.58 0.74 6.27
C SER A 420 16.27 1.48 6.02
N ASP A 421 16.05 1.93 4.78
CA ASP A 421 14.89 2.71 4.37
C ASP A 421 14.31 2.21 3.03
N PRO A 422 13.58 1.08 3.07
CA PRO A 422 13.02 0.48 1.87
C PRO A 422 11.92 1.34 1.24
N LEU A 423 11.26 2.21 2.02
CA LEU A 423 10.21 3.09 1.51
C LEU A 423 10.81 4.17 0.62
N GLU A 424 11.85 4.86 1.08
CA GLU A 424 12.51 5.90 0.28
C GLU A 424 13.18 5.33 -0.97
N ALA A 425 13.77 4.14 -0.86
CA ALA A 425 14.29 3.40 -2.02
C ALA A 425 13.20 3.04 -3.03
N SER A 426 12.04 2.54 -2.57
CA SER A 426 10.90 2.24 -3.44
C SER A 426 10.33 3.49 -4.11
N ILE A 427 10.28 4.61 -3.40
CA ILE A 427 9.88 5.93 -3.94
C ILE A 427 10.83 6.35 -5.05
N LEU A 428 12.15 6.30 -4.79
CA LEU A 428 13.16 6.65 -5.76
C LEU A 428 13.06 5.74 -7.00
N PHE A 429 12.96 4.43 -6.81
CA PHE A 429 12.85 3.46 -7.90
C PHE A 429 11.68 3.78 -8.82
N GLN A 430 10.51 4.09 -8.25
CA GLN A 430 9.33 4.42 -9.04
C GLN A 430 9.48 5.75 -9.79
N TRP A 431 10.12 6.74 -9.17
CA TRP A 431 10.48 7.99 -9.82
C TRP A 431 11.41 7.76 -11.01
N MET A 432 12.50 7.00 -10.82
CA MET A 432 13.46 6.68 -11.87
C MET A 432 12.77 5.93 -13.02
N ARG A 433 11.91 4.96 -12.70
CA ARG A 433 11.10 4.23 -13.70
C ARG A 433 10.21 5.17 -14.52
N PHE A 434 9.52 6.11 -13.88
CA PHE A 434 8.65 7.06 -14.59
C PHE A 434 9.43 7.98 -15.54
N LEU A 435 10.58 8.48 -15.10
CA LEU A 435 11.43 9.36 -15.91
C LEU A 435 12.05 8.59 -17.08
N GLN A 436 12.54 7.38 -16.84
CA GLN A 436 13.16 6.52 -17.86
C GLN A 436 12.19 6.10 -18.98
N GLN A 437 10.92 5.84 -18.64
CA GLN A 437 9.88 5.49 -19.61
C GLN A 437 9.58 6.62 -20.60
N GLN A 438 9.90 7.86 -20.25
CA GLN A 438 9.68 9.06 -21.06
C GLN A 438 10.98 9.82 -21.30
N ALA A 439 12.11 9.11 -21.34
CA ALA A 439 13.42 9.75 -21.49
C ALA A 439 13.55 10.55 -22.81
N GLU A 440 12.73 10.25 -23.81
CA GLU A 440 12.64 11.04 -25.06
C GLU A 440 12.27 12.50 -24.82
N ASP A 441 11.40 12.78 -23.84
CA ASP A 441 10.96 14.13 -23.50
C ASP A 441 12.08 14.96 -22.86
N TYR A 442 13.11 14.31 -22.31
CA TYR A 442 14.21 14.93 -21.57
C TYR A 442 15.49 15.13 -22.38
N GLN A 443 15.52 14.69 -23.65
CA GLN A 443 16.61 14.74 -24.65
C GLN A 443 17.98 14.16 -24.24
N ILE A 444 18.48 14.50 -23.05
CA ILE A 444 19.77 14.08 -22.48
C ILE A 444 19.63 12.91 -21.49
N LEU A 445 18.42 12.57 -21.05
CA LEU A 445 18.19 11.45 -20.12
C LEU A 445 18.30 10.10 -20.84
N ARG A 446 18.95 9.10 -20.21
CA ARG A 446 18.99 7.74 -20.75
C ARG A 446 17.76 6.93 -20.31
N ARG A 447 17.20 6.13 -21.22
CA ARG A 447 16.13 5.15 -20.92
C ARG A 447 16.56 4.07 -19.92
N LYS A 448 17.84 3.70 -19.93
CA LYS A 448 18.44 2.78 -18.96
C LYS A 448 19.67 3.44 -18.32
N PRO A 449 19.76 3.48 -16.99
CA PRO A 449 20.95 3.97 -16.31
C PRO A 449 22.12 3.00 -16.53
N LEU A 450 23.34 3.47 -16.24
CA LEU A 450 24.52 2.61 -16.11
C LEU A 450 24.28 1.60 -14.98
N ASP A 451 24.77 0.37 -15.16
CA ASP A 451 24.59 -0.67 -14.15
C ASP A 451 25.24 -0.24 -12.82
N GLY A 452 24.51 -0.38 -11.71
CA GLY A 452 24.94 0.10 -10.40
C GLY A 452 24.68 1.58 -10.11
N TYR A 453 24.03 2.31 -11.02
CA TYR A 453 23.60 3.71 -10.84
C TYR A 453 22.08 3.84 -10.89
N SER A 454 21.54 4.90 -10.29
CA SER A 454 20.10 5.18 -10.22
C SER A 454 19.58 5.83 -11.50
N ILE A 455 20.35 6.78 -12.05
CA ILE A 455 20.02 7.54 -13.25
C ILE A 455 21.29 7.87 -14.03
N SER A 456 21.16 7.98 -15.35
CA SER A 456 22.26 8.41 -16.21
C SER A 456 21.79 9.37 -17.30
N PHE A 457 22.64 10.34 -17.60
CA PHE A 457 22.48 11.32 -18.66
C PHE A 457 23.57 11.12 -19.72
N LEU A 458 23.23 11.35 -20.98
CA LEU A 458 24.15 11.36 -22.10
C LEU A 458 24.06 12.71 -22.82
N ILE A 459 25.11 13.49 -22.66
CA ILE A 459 25.28 14.80 -23.29
C ILE A 459 26.10 14.57 -24.56
N LEU A 460 25.56 14.98 -25.71
CA LEU A 460 26.18 14.86 -27.01
C LEU A 460 26.54 16.25 -27.53
N SER A 461 27.48 16.34 -28.45
CA SER A 461 27.85 17.63 -29.07
C SER A 461 26.69 18.37 -29.73
N LYS A 462 25.66 17.67 -30.18
CA LYS A 462 24.43 18.29 -30.69
C LYS A 462 23.65 19.05 -29.60
N HIS A 463 23.61 18.55 -28.37
CA HIS A 463 22.90 19.22 -27.27
C HIS A 463 23.58 20.54 -26.90
N LEU A 464 24.91 20.63 -27.08
CA LEU A 464 25.67 21.87 -26.88
C LEU A 464 25.53 22.88 -28.03
N GLN A 465 24.86 22.52 -29.14
CA GLN A 465 24.48 23.47 -30.19
C GLN A 465 23.16 24.17 -29.85
N GLU A 466 22.28 23.49 -29.11
CA GLU A 466 20.95 23.98 -28.75
C GLU A 466 20.95 24.70 -27.39
N TYR A 467 21.82 24.28 -26.46
CA TYR A 467 21.85 24.75 -25.09
C TYR A 467 23.26 25.16 -24.65
N SER A 468 23.36 26.12 -23.73
CA SER A 468 24.65 26.48 -23.14
C SER A 468 25.15 25.37 -22.20
N LYS A 469 26.47 25.33 -21.98
CA LYS A 469 27.09 24.32 -21.12
C LYS A 469 26.67 24.52 -19.67
N GLU A 470 26.57 25.79 -19.27
CA GLU A 470 26.10 26.25 -17.97
C GLU A 470 24.65 25.82 -17.73
N ASP A 471 23.73 26.03 -18.69
CA ASP A 471 22.33 25.64 -18.52
C ASP A 471 22.14 24.11 -18.36
N ILE A 472 22.90 23.30 -19.12
CA ILE A 472 22.83 21.84 -19.02
C ILE A 472 23.32 21.37 -17.65
N GLU A 473 24.43 21.93 -17.19
CA GLU A 473 25.06 21.57 -15.94
C GLU A 473 24.17 21.97 -14.74
N ASP A 474 23.72 23.23 -14.71
CA ASP A 474 22.78 23.74 -13.70
C ASP A 474 21.49 22.89 -13.67
N TRP A 475 20.96 22.52 -14.84
CA TRP A 475 19.77 21.68 -14.92
C TRP A 475 19.99 20.29 -14.30
N ILE A 476 21.11 19.62 -14.59
CA ILE A 476 21.41 18.29 -14.04
C ILE A 476 21.54 18.33 -12.52
N VAL A 477 22.22 19.35 -11.99
CA VAL A 477 22.44 19.51 -10.55
C VAL A 477 21.14 19.86 -9.83
N ASN A 478 20.38 20.81 -10.38
CA ASN A 478 19.06 21.16 -9.86
C ASN A 478 18.09 19.97 -9.91
N PHE A 479 18.11 19.18 -11.00
CA PHE A 479 17.33 17.95 -11.11
C PHE A 479 17.66 17.02 -9.93
N CYS A 480 18.93 16.77 -9.64
CA CYS A 480 19.34 15.89 -8.55
C CYS A 480 18.88 16.40 -7.18
N ALA A 481 18.98 17.71 -6.93
CA ALA A 481 18.52 18.33 -5.70
C ALA A 481 16.99 18.24 -5.53
N VAL A 482 16.23 18.49 -6.60
CA VAL A 482 14.76 18.38 -6.61
C VAL A 482 14.33 16.94 -6.35
N MET A 483 14.99 15.95 -6.96
CA MET A 483 14.67 14.54 -6.78
C MET A 483 14.84 14.06 -5.34
N ASP A 484 15.91 14.47 -4.67
CA ASP A 484 16.16 14.13 -3.26
C ASP A 484 15.10 14.71 -2.34
N LYS A 485 14.78 16.00 -2.55
CA LYS A 485 13.74 16.71 -1.80
C LYS A 485 12.38 16.07 -2.00
N GLU A 486 12.00 15.74 -3.24
CA GLU A 486 10.70 15.11 -3.51
C GLU A 486 10.59 13.71 -2.89
N CYS A 487 11.67 12.92 -2.86
CA CYS A 487 11.65 11.62 -2.17
C CYS A 487 11.38 11.80 -0.66
N SER A 488 12.06 12.78 -0.05
CA SER A 488 11.88 13.13 1.37
C SER A 488 10.46 13.66 1.66
N ASP A 489 9.95 14.58 0.83
CA ASP A 489 8.63 15.18 0.98
C ASP A 489 7.51 14.14 0.84
N ILE A 490 7.63 13.23 -0.14
CA ILE A 490 6.67 12.14 -0.33
C ILE A 490 6.65 11.27 0.91
N LYS A 491 7.81 10.85 1.42
CA LYS A 491 7.91 10.03 2.63
C LYS A 491 7.31 10.71 3.86
N LEU A 492 7.56 12.01 4.04
CA LEU A 492 6.96 12.78 5.13
C LEU A 492 5.43 12.80 5.05
N ARG A 493 4.88 13.02 3.85
CA ARG A 493 3.44 13.04 3.61
C ARG A 493 2.80 11.67 3.87
N VAL A 494 3.43 10.61 3.38
CA VAL A 494 3.01 9.22 3.60
C VAL A 494 3.01 8.88 5.10
N ASN A 495 4.03 9.32 5.85
CA ASN A 495 4.06 9.18 7.31
C ASN A 495 2.90 9.91 8.01
N ALA A 496 2.61 11.15 7.58
CA ALA A 496 1.50 11.93 8.14
C ALA A 496 0.15 11.28 7.86
N GLU A 497 -0.06 10.78 6.63
CA GLU A 497 -1.26 10.06 6.22
C GLU A 497 -1.45 8.76 7.03
N ALA A 498 -0.39 7.98 7.21
CA ALA A 498 -0.43 6.75 8.00
C ALA A 498 -0.76 7.04 9.48
N ARG A 499 -0.19 8.10 10.06
CA ARG A 499 -0.53 8.53 11.43
C ARG A 499 -1.99 8.96 11.53
N TYR A 500 -2.48 9.74 10.59
CA TYR A 500 -3.87 10.18 10.57
C TYR A 500 -4.81 8.98 10.45
N GLY A 501 -4.59 8.10 9.47
CA GLY A 501 -5.41 6.91 9.24
C GLY A 501 -5.46 5.99 10.46
N THR A 502 -4.31 5.69 11.08
CA THR A 502 -4.24 4.84 12.28
C THR A 502 -4.93 5.48 13.48
N THR A 503 -4.82 6.81 13.65
CA THR A 503 -5.51 7.54 14.73
C THR A 503 -7.02 7.45 14.57
N GLU A 504 -7.54 7.68 13.36
CA GLU A 504 -8.97 7.59 13.08
C GLU A 504 -9.48 6.14 13.26
N PHE A 505 -8.69 5.14 12.88
CA PHE A 505 -9.03 3.74 13.13
C PHE A 505 -9.15 3.42 14.62
N PHE A 506 -8.20 3.89 15.43
CA PHE A 506 -8.25 3.64 16.87
C PHE A 506 -9.38 4.39 17.58
N LYS A 507 -9.73 5.60 17.14
CA LYS A 507 -10.87 6.35 17.68
C LYS A 507 -12.23 5.69 17.45
N ALA A 508 -12.31 4.75 16.50
CA ALA A 508 -13.54 4.06 16.19
C ALA A 508 -13.83 2.85 17.09
N PHE A 509 -12.85 2.39 17.89
CA PHE A 509 -13.03 1.40 18.97
C PHE A 509 -13.70 2.04 20.18
#